data_AF-A0A965RYY2-F1
#
_entry.id   AF-A0A965RYY2-F1
#
_cell.length_a   1.000
_cell.length_b   1.000
_cell.length_c   1.000
_cell.angle_alpha   90.00
_cell.angle_beta   90.00
_cell.angle_gamma   90.00
#
_symmetry.space_group_name_H-M   'P 1'
#
loop_
_entity.id
_entity.type
_entity.pdbx_description
1 polymer ?
#
loop_
_entity_poly.entity_id
_entity_poly.type
_entity_poly.pdbx_seq_one_letter_code
_entity_poly.pdbx_strand_id
1 'polypeptide(L)' 'MKVAKAKPKVAPPEPVVLSVSGLAAAVRDRLEGEFGRVVVQGELSGGKLHSSGHFYCDLKDDEAVLN' A
#
# COMPACT_ATOMS: atom_id res chain seq x y z
N MET A 1 -55.80 16.89 2.73
CA MET A 1 -54.97 15.69 2.53
C MET A 1 -53.53 16.14 2.28
N LYS A 2 -52.67 16.12 3.31
CA LYS A 2 -51.24 16.46 3.16
C LYS A 2 -50.46 15.15 3.03
N VAL A 3 -49.93 14.88 1.84
CA VAL A 3 -49.04 13.75 1.63
C VAL A 3 -47.66 14.18 2.13
N ALA A 4 -47.30 13.73 3.33
CA ALA A 4 -45.95 13.88 3.85
C ALA A 4 -45.02 12.97 3.03
N LYS A 5 -44.18 13.56 2.18
CA LYS A 5 -43.11 12.83 1.51
C LYS A 5 -42.06 12.44 2.55
N ALA A 6 -41.85 11.13 2.71
CA ALA A 6 -40.81 10.57 3.56
C ALA A 6 -39.43 11.04 3.10
N LYS A 7 -38.58 11.46 4.06
CA LYS A 7 -37.19 11.85 3.81
C LYS A 7 -36.40 10.61 3.36
N PRO A 8 -35.56 10.69 2.31
CA PRO A 8 -34.77 9.55 1.87
C PRO A 8 -33.74 9.21 2.95
N LYS A 9 -33.86 8.01 3.51
CA LYS A 9 -32.87 7.40 4.40
C LYS A 9 -31.64 7.10 3.54
N VAL A 10 -30.62 7.95 3.61
CA VAL A 10 -29.36 7.74 2.90
C VAL A 10 -28.79 6.41 3.39
N ALA A 11 -28.81 5.41 2.52
CA ALA A 11 -28.18 4.13 2.79
C ALA A 11 -26.67 4.34 3.02
N PRO A 12 -26.01 3.56 3.89
CA PRO A 12 -24.56 3.61 4.02
C PRO A 12 -23.93 3.47 2.62
N PRO A 13 -22.87 4.24 2.29
CA PRO A 13 -22.22 4.11 0.99
C PRO A 13 -21.82 2.65 0.80
N GLU A 14 -22.22 2.08 -0.33
CA GLU A 14 -21.83 0.73 -0.68
C GLU A 14 -20.31 0.64 -0.78
N PRO A 15 -19.68 -0.46 -0.31
CA PRO A 15 -18.23 -0.59 -0.34
C PRO A 15 -17.73 -0.52 -1.79
N VAL A 16 -16.79 0.40 -2.05
CA VAL A 16 -16.15 0.53 -3.36
C VAL A 16 -15.26 -0.70 -3.58
N VAL A 17 -15.62 -1.53 -4.55
CA VAL A 17 -14.83 -2.69 -4.95
C VAL A 17 -13.72 -2.23 -5.88
N LEU A 18 -12.48 -2.26 -5.40
CA LEU A 18 -11.30 -1.99 -6.23
C LEU A 18 -10.87 -3.26 -6.98
N SER A 19 -10.43 -3.10 -8.22
CA SER A 19 -9.64 -4.14 -8.86
C SER A 19 -8.29 -4.29 -8.14
N VAL A 20 -7.64 -5.45 -8.30
CA VAL A 20 -6.29 -5.68 -7.77
C VAL A 20 -5.31 -4.60 -8.26
N SER A 21 -5.40 -4.24 -9.54
CA SER A 21 -4.59 -3.16 -10.13
C SER A 21 -4.92 -1.78 -9.57
N GLY A 22 -6.20 -1.49 -9.29
CA GLY A 22 -6.65 -0.24 -8.71
C GLY A 22 -6.17 -0.08 -7.27
N LEU A 23 -6.23 -1.14 -6.48
CA LEU A 23 -5.67 -1.15 -5.13
C LEU A 23 -4.14 -0.98 -5.17
N ALA A 24 -3.44 -1.71 -6.04
CA ALA A 24 -1.99 -1.59 -6.18
C ALA A 24 -1.57 -0.16 -6.57
N ALA A 25 -2.31 0.49 -7.47
CA ALA A 25 -2.06 1.87 -7.84
C ALA A 25 -2.29 2.83 -6.66
N ALA A 26 -3.42 2.71 -5.96
CA ALA A 26 -3.71 3.56 -4.81
C ALA A 26 -2.67 3.43 -3.68
N VAL A 27 -2.18 2.22 -3.42
CA VAL A 27 -1.11 1.98 -2.44
C VAL A 27 0.19 2.64 -2.88
N ARG A 28 0.61 2.44 -4.14
CA ARG A 28 1.81 3.07 -4.69
C ARG A 28 1.74 4.59 -4.59
N ASP A 29 0.66 5.19 -5.08
CA ASP A 29 0.50 6.65 -5.10
C ASP A 29 0.55 7.24 -3.68
N ARG A 30 0.03 6.51 -2.68
CA ARG A 30 0.13 6.91 -1.27
C ARG A 30 1.55 6.83 -0.75
N LEU A 31 2.26 5.74 -1.01
CA LEU A 31 3.64 5.53 -0.56
C LEU A 31 4.59 6.55 -1.21
N GLU A 32 4.47 6.79 -2.51
CA GLU A 32 5.29 7.76 -3.25
C GLU A 32 5.01 9.20 -2.80
N GLY A 33 3.77 9.51 -2.40
CA GLY A 33 3.40 10.83 -1.87
C GLY A 33 3.87 11.07 -0.43
N GLU A 34 3.87 10.05 0.42
CA GLU A 34 4.26 10.17 1.83
C GLU A 34 5.76 9.99 2.07
N PHE A 35 6.41 9.10 1.33
CA PHE A 35 7.83 8.79 1.47
C PHE A 35 8.61 9.34 0.28
N GLY A 36 9.24 10.50 0.49
CA GLY A 36 10.24 11.03 -0.44
C GLY A 36 11.59 10.32 -0.30
N ARG A 37 12.68 11.08 -0.17
CA ARG A 37 13.99 10.51 0.09
C ARG A 37 14.14 10.12 1.55
N VAL A 38 14.22 8.83 1.84
CA VAL A 38 14.47 8.30 3.18
C VAL A 38 15.86 7.67 3.29
N VAL A 39 16.37 7.58 4.51
CA VAL A 39 17.59 6.84 4.86
C VAL A 39 17.17 5.81 5.90
N VAL A 40 17.54 4.55 5.67
CA VAL A 40 17.16 3.42 6.52
C VAL A 40 18.42 2.70 6.95
N GLN A 41 18.48 2.30 8.21
CA GLN A 41 19.55 1.48 8.78
C GLN A 41 18.97 0.11 9.13
N GLY A 42 19.73 -0.95 8.84
CA GLY A 42 19.37 -2.32 9.17
C GLY A 42 20.52 -3.27 8.85
N GLU A 43 20.30 -4.54 9.13
CA GLU A 43 21.22 -5.61 8.82
C GLU A 43 20.88 -6.22 7.46
N LEU A 44 21.90 -6.63 6.71
CA LEU A 44 21.70 -7.37 5.46
C LEU A 44 21.58 -8.87 5.74
N SER A 45 20.63 -9.53 5.08
CA SER A 45 20.47 -10.98 5.13
C SER A 45 20.14 -11.56 3.74
N GLY A 46 20.24 -12.89 3.59
CA GLY A 46 19.85 -13.56 2.34
C GLY A 46 20.67 -13.20 1.10
N GLY A 47 21.82 -12.53 1.27
CA GLY A 47 22.63 -11.96 0.20
C GLY A 47 23.09 -12.96 -0.87
N LYS A 48 22.81 -12.65 -2.14
CA LYS A 48 23.23 -13.45 -3.31
C LYS A 48 23.74 -12.57 -4.43
N LEU A 49 24.94 -12.86 -4.91
CA LEU A 49 25.47 -12.26 -6.13
C LEU A 49 24.89 -13.02 -7.33
N HIS A 50 24.04 -12.34 -8.11
CA HIS A 50 23.45 -12.92 -9.30
C HIS A 50 24.41 -12.85 -10.49
N SER A 51 24.21 -13.72 -11.49
CA SER A 51 25.04 -13.74 -12.72
C SER A 51 24.94 -12.46 -13.55
N SER A 52 23.89 -11.66 -13.34
CA SER A 52 23.73 -10.31 -13.90
C SER A 52 24.62 -9.25 -13.24
N GLY A 53 25.42 -9.63 -12.23
CA GLY A 53 26.28 -8.71 -11.48
C GLY A 53 25.57 -7.92 -10.38
N HIS A 54 24.26 -8.13 -10.19
CA HIS A 54 23.49 -7.49 -9.13
C HIS A 54 23.51 -8.33 -7.85
N PHE A 55 23.70 -7.68 -6.70
CA PHE A 55 23.58 -8.31 -5.40
C PHE A 55 22.17 -8.10 -4.87
N TYR A 56 21.45 -9.20 -4.63
CA TYR A 56 20.13 -9.18 -4.02
C TYR A 56 20.26 -9.58 -2.55
N CYS A 57 19.64 -8.81 -1.67
CA CYS A 57 19.66 -9.04 -0.23
C CYS A 57 18.43 -8.40 0.41
N ASP A 58 18.09 -8.89 1.59
CA ASP A 58 17.04 -8.31 2.42
C ASP A 58 17.67 -7.35 3.42
N LEU A 59 17.06 -6.18 3.64
CA LEU A 59 17.41 -5.25 4.71
C LEU A 59 16.40 -5.39 5.84
N LYS A 60 16.86 -5.67 7.06
CA LYS A 60 15.99 -5.97 8.20
C LYS A 60 16.40 -5.30 9.52
N ASP A 61 15.47 -5.26 10.45
CA ASP A 61 15.69 -5.05 11.88
C ASP A 61 14.99 -6.18 12.68
N ASP A 62 14.78 -5.96 13.98
CA ASP A 62 14.15 -6.95 14.87
C ASP A 62 12.65 -7.17 14.56
N GLU A 63 11.98 -6.22 13.90
CA GLU A 63 10.52 -6.20 13.72
C GLU A 63 10.07 -6.28 12.25
N ALA A 64 10.94 -5.94 11.29
CA ALA A 64 10.57 -5.80 9.88
C ALA A 64 11.67 -6.21 8.88
N VAL A 65 11.26 -6.48 7.64
CA VAL A 65 12.13 -6.87 6.51
C VAL A 65 11.71 -6.15 5.23
N LEU A 66 12.69 -5.63 4.48
CA LEU A 66 12.58 -5.13 3.12
C LEU A 66 13.30 -6.09 2.16
N ASN A 67 12.62 -6.55 1.11
CA ASN A 67 13.09 -7.53 0.10
C ASN A 67 13.21 -6.89 -1.29
#